data_AF-A0A953IFW0-F1
#
_entry.id   AF-A0A953IFW0-F1
#
_cell.length_a   1.000
_cell.length_b   1.000
_cell.length_c   1.000
_cell.angle_alpha   90.00
_cell.angle_beta   90.00
_cell.angle_gamma   90.00
#
_symmetry.space_group_name_H-M   'P 1'
#
loop_
_entity.id
_entity.type
_entity.pdbx_description
1 polymer ?
#
loop_
_entity_poly.entity_id
_entity_poly.type
_entity_poly.pdbx_seq_one_letter_code
_entity_poly.pdbx_strand_id
1 'polypeptide(L)' 'MPYFDNISTIAYEGPASKNPLAFKFYNPEEKVGDKTMEEHLRFSVAYWHTFTGDGSD' A
#
# COMPACT_ATOMS: atom_id res chain seq x y z
N MET A 1 -4.15 0.98 -21.33
CA MET A 1 -2.84 1.44 -20.85
C MET A 1 -2.94 1.60 -19.34
N PRO A 2 -1.86 1.38 -18.58
CA PRO A 2 -1.80 1.76 -17.17
C PRO A 2 -2.10 3.26 -17.03
N TYR A 3 -2.83 3.67 -15.99
CA TYR A 3 -2.98 5.09 -15.65
C TYR A 3 -1.70 5.66 -15.00
N PHE A 4 -0.84 4.79 -14.47
CA PHE A 4 0.39 5.12 -13.77
C PHE A 4 1.57 4.31 -14.33
N ASP A 5 2.02 4.63 -15.55
CA ASP A 5 3.07 3.88 -16.26
C ASP A 5 4.43 3.85 -15.52
N ASN A 6 4.68 4.87 -14.70
CA ASN A 6 5.91 5.09 -13.95
C ASN A 6 5.86 4.58 -12.50
N ILE A 7 4.80 3.85 -12.13
CA ILE A 7 4.65 3.25 -10.79
C ILE A 7 4.57 1.72 -10.95
N SER A 8 5.58 1.03 -10.44
CA SER A 8 5.55 -0.43 -10.29
C SER A 8 4.80 -0.83 -9.01
N THR A 9 4.48 -2.12 -8.88
CA THR A 9 3.98 -2.68 -7.61
C THR A 9 4.92 -2.32 -6.46
N ILE A 10 4.36 -1.75 -5.39
CA ILE A 10 5.11 -1.27 -4.23
C ILE A 10 5.58 -2.48 -3.39
N ALA A 11 6.90 -2.61 -3.23
CA ALA A 11 7.52 -3.71 -2.50
C ALA A 11 7.80 -3.35 -1.04
N TYR A 12 8.02 -4.38 -0.21
CA TYR A 12 8.56 -4.22 1.14
C TYR A 12 10.09 -4.14 1.11
N GLU A 13 10.66 -3.10 1.72
CA GLU A 13 12.11 -2.89 1.81
C GLU A 13 12.63 -2.80 3.26
N GLY A 14 11.73 -2.84 4.24
CA GLY A 14 12.09 -2.84 5.66
C GLY A 14 12.27 -1.44 6.29
N PRO A 15 12.48 -1.41 7.62
CA PRO A 15 12.31 -0.21 8.44
C PRO A 15 13.38 0.87 8.21
N ALA A 16 14.53 0.50 7.66
CA ALA A 16 15.62 1.42 7.35
C ALA A 16 15.51 2.04 5.94
N SER A 17 14.55 1.58 5.11
CA SER A 17 14.41 2.10 3.76
C SER A 17 14.06 3.58 3.74
N LYS A 18 14.74 4.30 2.85
CA LYS A 18 14.48 5.72 2.55
C LYS A 18 13.67 5.89 1.26
N ASN A 19 13.36 4.81 0.54
CA ASN A 19 12.58 4.88 -0.70
C ASN A 19 11.14 5.27 -0.37
N PRO A 20 10.60 6.40 -0.87
CA PRO A 20 9.23 6.81 -0.58
C PRO A 20 8.19 5.81 -1.12
N LEU A 21 8.48 5.13 -2.23
CA LEU A 21 7.60 4.16 -2.91
C LEU A 21 7.93 2.72 -2.54
N ALA A 22 8.16 2.48 -1.25
CA ALA A 22 8.33 1.16 -0.67
C ALA A 22 7.66 1.09 0.71
N PHE A 23 7.16 -0.08 1.08
CA PHE A 23 6.69 -0.34 2.43
C PHE A 23 7.88 -0.54 3.38
N LYS A 24 7.84 0.13 4.53
CA LYS A 24 8.86 0.01 5.58
C LYS A 24 8.48 -0.99 6.66
N PHE A 25 7.18 -1.23 6.81
CA PHE A 25 6.61 -2.06 7.89
C PHE A 25 5.52 -3.01 7.41
N TYR A 26 4.92 -2.75 6.25
CA TYR A 26 3.90 -3.63 5.69
C TYR A 26 4.56 -4.65 4.78
N ASN A 27 4.64 -5.89 5.26
CA ASN A 27 4.98 -7.06 4.47
C ASN A 27 3.75 -7.98 4.46
N PRO A 28 3.02 -8.11 3.34
CA PRO A 28 1.73 -8.80 3.32
C PRO A 28 1.81 -10.24 3.84
N GLU A 29 2.89 -10.96 3.52
CA GLU A 29 3.11 -12.36 3.89
C GLU A 29 3.67 -12.55 5.31
N GLU A 30 4.08 -11.48 5.99
CA GLU A 30 4.64 -11.58 7.33
C GLU A 30 3.57 -12.03 8.33
N LYS A 31 3.86 -13.10 9.06
CA LYS A 31 2.94 -13.61 10.09
C LYS A 31 3.06 -12.83 11.39
N VAL A 32 1.92 -12.38 11.89
CA VAL A 32 1.75 -11.78 13.21
C VAL A 32 0.82 -12.69 14.01
N GLY A 33 1.40 -13.56 14.83
CA GLY A 33 0.68 -14.68 15.43
C GLY A 33 0.25 -15.70 14.36
N ASP A 34 -1.04 -16.03 14.31
CA ASP A 34 -1.56 -17.09 13.42
C ASP A 34 -1.99 -16.59 12.03
N LYS A 35 -1.95 -15.28 11.78
CA LYS A 35 -2.41 -14.66 10.53
C LYS A 35 -1.32 -13.80 9.89
N THR A 36 -1.39 -13.61 8.59
CA THR A 36 -0.53 -12.68 7.85
C THR A 36 -0.92 -11.23 8.11
N MET A 37 -0.03 -10.27 7.83
CA MET A 37 -0.36 -8.85 7.96
C MET A 37 -1.54 -8.44 7.07
N GLU A 38 -1.65 -9.01 5.86
CA GLU A 38 -2.78 -8.73 4.98
C GLU A 38 -4.12 -9.23 5.56
N GLU A 39 -4.12 -10.39 6.23
CA GLU A 39 -5.31 -10.97 6.85
C GLU A 39 -5.78 -10.18 8.08
N HIS A 40 -4.84 -9.57 8.81
CA HIS A 40 -5.14 -8.70 9.93
C HIS A 40 -5.66 -7.34 9.48
N LEU A 41 -4.94 -6.69 8.56
CA LEU A 41 -5.18 -5.28 8.22
C LEU A 41 -6.31 -5.13 7.20
N ARG A 42 -6.39 -6.05 6.23
CA ARG A 42 -7.45 -6.10 5.21
C ARG A 42 -7.67 -4.73 4.56
N PHE A 43 -6.57 -4.08 4.17
CA PHE A 43 -6.62 -2.74 3.59
C PHE A 43 -7.56 -2.69 2.38
N SER A 44 -8.25 -1.56 2.26
CA SER A 44 -9.17 -1.28 1.17
C SER A 44 -9.00 0.17 0.73
N VAL A 45 -9.56 0.50 -0.44
CA VAL A 45 -9.51 1.84 -1.03
C VAL A 45 -10.94 2.40 -1.07
N ALA A 46 -11.10 3.63 -0.59
CA ALA A 46 -12.35 4.36 -0.67
C ALA A 46 -12.50 5.00 -2.06
N TYR A 47 -13.41 4.46 -2.88
CA TYR A 47 -13.55 4.86 -4.28
C TYR A 47 -13.77 6.38 -4.45
N TRP A 48 -14.65 6.95 -3.63
CA TRP A 48 -15.05 8.36 -3.72
C TRP A 48 -13.87 9.31 -3.46
N HIS A 49 -13.00 9.01 -2.50
CA HIS A 49 -11.84 9.87 -2.24
C HIS A 49 -10.71 9.66 -3.24
N THR A 50 -10.46 8.41 -3.66
CA THR A 50 -9.29 8.09 -4.47
C THR A 50 -9.49 8.35 -5.96
N PHE A 51 -10.71 8.21 -6.48
CA PHE A 51 -10.97 8.33 -7.91
C PHE A 51 -11.88 9.49 -8.31
N THR A 52 -12.73 9.99 -7.41
CA THR A 52 -13.68 11.06 -7.74
C THR A 52 -13.40 12.39 -7.05
N GLY A 53 -12.61 12.40 -5.98
CA GLY A 53 -12.25 13.62 -5.26
C GLY A 53 -11.34 14.51 -6.12
N ASP A 54 -11.69 15.79 -6.23
CA ASP A 54 -10.98 16.79 -7.02
C ASP A 54 -10.23 17.83 -6.16
N GLY A 55 -10.37 17.74 -4.83
CA GLY A 55 -9.72 18.63 -3.87
C GLY A 55 -10.46 19.93 -3.57
N SER A 56 -11.72 20.07 -4.02
CA SER A 56 -12.61 21.15 -3.59
C SER A 56 -12.97 21.08 -2.09
N ASP A 57 -13.15 22.23 -1.44
CA ASP A 57 -13.46 22.38 -0.01
C ASP A 57 -14.92 22.80 0.30
#